data_AF-A0A2N2GKD6-F1
#
_entry.id   AF-A0A2N2GKD6-F1
#
_cell.length_a   1.000
_cell.length_b   1.000
_cell.length_c   1.000
_cell.angle_alpha   90.00
_cell.angle_beta   90.00
_cell.angle_gamma   90.00
#
_symmetry.space_group_name_H-M   'P 1'
#
loop_
_entity.id
_entity.type
_entity.pdbx_description
1 polymer ?
#
loop_
_entity_poly.entity_id
_entity_poly.type
_entity_poly.pdbx_seq_one_letter_code
_entity_poly.pdbx_strand_id
1 'polypeptide(L)' 'MVETLGEALPKEQERVRDVLGIYKNIGPAGAFGVVMIEASLRAADQAVMSGDPVAMLRAYEDLRSIED' A
#
# COMPACT_ATOMS: atom_id res chain seq x y z
N MET A 1 -12.21 20.14 3.66
CA MET A 1 -12.60 19.04 4.58
C MET A 1 -11.36 18.26 4.92
N VAL A 2 -11.25 17.73 6.14
CA VAL A 2 -10.17 16.82 6.54
C VAL A 2 -10.57 15.42 6.07
N GLU A 3 -9.67 14.72 5.39
CA GLU A 3 -9.88 13.34 4.96
C GLU A 3 -9.71 12.38 6.14
N THR A 4 -10.57 11.38 6.24
CA THR A 4 -10.47 10.37 7.29
C THR A 4 -9.53 9.23 6.88
N LEU A 5 -8.98 8.52 7.87
CA LEU A 5 -8.14 7.34 7.58
C LEU A 5 -8.88 6.27 6.76
N GLY A 6 -10.19 6.12 6.96
CA GLY A 6 -11.03 5.20 6.19
C GLY A 6 -11.18 5.57 4.72
N GLU A 7 -10.95 6.84 4.36
CA GLU A 7 -10.95 7.33 2.97
C GLU A 7 -9.53 7.35 2.40
N ALA A 8 -8.55 7.80 3.20
CA ALA A 8 -7.16 7.96 2.78
C ALA A 8 -6.47 6.62 2.50
N LEU A 9 -6.68 5.61 3.35
CA LEU A 9 -6.01 4.32 3.20
C LEU A 9 -6.38 3.60 1.89
N PRO A 10 -7.68 3.45 1.51
CA PRO A 10 -8.03 2.85 0.22
C PRO A 10 -7.43 3.58 -0.99
N LYS A 11 -7.37 4.92 -0.97
CA LYS A 11 -6.75 5.71 -2.05
C LYS A 11 -5.25 5.47 -2.13
N GLU A 12 -4.59 5.37 -1.00
CA GLU A 12 -3.16 5.07 -0.95
C GLU A 12 -2.87 3.65 -1.45
N GLN A 13 -3.73 2.67 -1.13
CA GLN A 13 -3.63 1.33 -1.71
C GLN A 13 -3.80 1.34 -3.23
N GLU A 14 -4.64 2.21 -3.79
CA GLU A 14 -4.76 2.40 -5.25
C GLU A 14 -3.47 2.99 -5.84
N ARG A 15 -2.95 4.08 -5.26
CA ARG A 15 -1.69 4.70 -5.69
C ARG A 15 -0.53 3.69 -5.68
N VAL A 16 -0.38 2.91 -4.61
CA VAL A 16 0.70 1.92 -4.51
C VAL A 16 0.54 0.78 -5.52
N ARG A 17 -0.68 0.48 -5.99
CA ARG A 17 -0.88 -0.47 -7.11
C ARG A 17 -0.36 0.09 -8.43
N ASP A 18 -0.37 1.41 -8.63
CA ASP A 18 0.27 2.03 -9.80
C ASP A 18 1.80 1.89 -9.72
N VAL A 19 2.40 2.17 -8.55
CA VAL A 19 3.83 1.97 -8.29
C VAL A 19 4.24 0.52 -8.55
N LEU A 20 3.42 -0.43 -8.08
CA LEU A 20 3.64 -1.85 -8.35
C LEU A 20 3.68 -2.17 -9.85
N GLY A 21 2.87 -1.49 -10.66
CA GLY A 21 2.91 -1.59 -12.12
C GLY A 21 4.27 -1.19 -12.70
N ILE A 22 4.89 -0.13 -12.18
CA ILE A 22 6.24 0.32 -12.58
C ILE A 22 7.26 -0.79 -12.29
N TYR A 23 7.27 -1.33 -11.08
CA TYR A 23 8.21 -2.41 -10.69
C TYR A 23 8.00 -3.69 -11.51
N LYS A 24 6.75 -4.02 -11.86
CA LYS A 24 6.44 -5.15 -12.75
C LYS A 24 6.99 -4.93 -14.16
N ASN A 25 6.95 -3.70 -14.67
CA ASN A 25 7.46 -3.35 -16.00
C ASN A 25 9.00 -3.39 -16.10
N ILE A 26 9.73 -3.26 -14.98
CA ILE A 26 11.20 -3.41 -14.93
C ILE A 26 11.62 -4.86 -15.25
N GLY A 27 10.76 -5.84 -15.01
CA GLY A 27 11.06 -7.26 -15.21
C GLY A 27 11.90 -7.86 -14.06
N PRO A 28 12.82 -8.81 -14.31
CA PRO A 28 13.52 -9.54 -13.25
C PRO A 28 14.27 -8.66 -12.24
N ALA A 29 14.80 -7.52 -12.67
CA ALA A 29 15.47 -6.57 -11.78
C ALA A 29 14.53 -5.89 -10.78
N GLY A 30 13.22 -5.79 -11.08
CA GLY A 30 12.19 -5.23 -10.20
C GLY A 30 11.51 -6.26 -9.30
N ALA A 31 11.80 -7.56 -9.48
CA ALA A 31 11.05 -8.64 -8.83
C ALA A 31 11.06 -8.56 -7.30
N PHE A 32 12.17 -8.12 -6.70
CA PHE A 32 12.24 -7.94 -5.25
C PHE A 32 11.28 -6.84 -4.76
N GLY A 33 11.25 -5.70 -5.45
CA GLY A 33 10.32 -4.61 -5.13
C GLY A 33 8.86 -5.04 -5.29
N VAL A 34 8.53 -5.81 -6.34
CA VAL A 34 7.19 -6.39 -6.52
C VAL A 34 6.76 -7.20 -5.30
N VAL A 35 7.62 -8.09 -4.81
CA VAL A 35 7.30 -8.95 -3.65
C VAL A 35 7.05 -8.11 -2.38
N MET A 36 7.86 -7.09 -2.15
CA MET A 36 7.73 -6.21 -0.99
C MET A 36 6.45 -5.38 -1.06
N ILE A 37 6.18 -4.74 -2.20
CA ILE A 37 4.98 -3.92 -2.39
C ILE A 37 3.70 -4.77 -2.25
N GLU A 38 3.68 -5.97 -2.82
CA GLU A 38 2.54 -6.88 -2.65
C GLU A 38 2.34 -7.33 -1.21
N ALA A 39 3.43 -7.47 -0.42
CA ALA A 39 3.32 -7.78 0.99
C ALA A 39 2.69 -6.64 1.79
N SER A 40 3.12 -5.39 1.55
CA SER A 40 2.55 -4.20 2.17
C SER A 40 1.07 -4.01 1.81
N LEU A 41 0.70 -4.18 0.53
CA LEU A 41 -0.69 -4.10 0.09
C LEU A 41 -1.57 -5.16 0.77
N ARG A 42 -1.09 -6.41 0.89
CA ARG A 42 -1.81 -7.47 1.61
C ARG A 42 -1.98 -7.14 3.10
N ALA A 43 -0.96 -6.59 3.74
CA ALA A 43 -1.04 -6.18 5.14
C ALA A 43 -2.08 -5.06 5.33
N ALA A 44 -2.13 -4.11 4.40
CA ALA A 44 -3.13 -3.05 4.38
C ALA A 44 -4.56 -3.60 4.20
N ASP A 45 -4.77 -4.54 3.27
CA ASP A 45 -6.07 -5.19 3.09
C ASP A 45 -6.54 -5.88 4.39
N GLN A 46 -5.63 -6.60 5.08
CA GLN A 46 -5.95 -7.23 6.36
C GLN A 46 -6.27 -6.19 7.46
N ALA A 47 -5.54 -5.08 7.51
CA ALA A 47 -5.79 -4.00 8.45
C ALA A 47 -7.19 -3.40 8.24
N VAL A 48 -7.57 -3.12 6.98
CA VAL A 48 -8.91 -2.62 6.64
C VAL A 48 -10.00 -3.63 7.04
N MET A 49 -9.81 -4.92 6.73
CA MET A 49 -10.78 -5.97 7.07
C MET A 49 -10.96 -6.14 8.59
N SER A 50 -9.91 -5.90 9.38
CA SER A 50 -9.97 -6.00 10.84
C SER A 50 -10.75 -4.85 11.50
N GLY A 51 -10.83 -3.69 10.85
CA GLY A 51 -11.39 -2.47 11.41
C GLY A 51 -10.57 -1.85 12.55
N ASP A 52 -9.35 -2.34 12.83
CA ASP A 52 -8.46 -1.76 13.84
C ASP A 52 -7.82 -0.47 13.32
N PRO A 53 -8.17 0.71 13.86
CA PRO A 53 -7.66 1.99 13.39
C PRO A 53 -6.14 2.14 13.58
N VAL A 54 -5.52 1.46 14.55
CA VAL A 54 -4.07 1.51 14.75
C VAL A 54 -3.36 0.69 13.69
N ALA A 55 -3.87 -0.51 13.38
CA ALA A 55 -3.36 -1.33 12.29
C ALA A 55 -3.52 -0.61 10.94
N MET A 56 -4.67 0.02 10.71
CA MET A 56 -4.93 0.82 9.51
C MET A 56 -3.96 2.00 9.39
N LEU A 57 -3.69 2.72 10.49
CA LEU A 57 -2.76 3.84 10.46
C LEU A 57 -1.34 3.39 10.14
N ARG A 58 -0.89 2.27 10.72
CA ARG A 58 0.43 1.70 10.41
C ARG A 58 0.54 1.28 8.95
N ALA A 59 -0.48 0.61 8.42
CA ALA A 59 -0.52 0.23 7.02
C ALA A 59 -0.51 1.45 6.11
N TYR A 60 -1.24 2.52 6.47
CA TYR A 60 -1.23 3.77 5.72
C TYR A 60 0.16 4.41 5.67
N GLU A 61 0.86 4.49 6.79
CA GLU A 61 2.23 5.03 6.82
C GLU A 61 3.24 4.15 6.07
N ASP A 62 3.09 2.82 6.15
CA ASP A 62 3.91 1.88 5.38
C ASP A 62 3.74 2.11 3.87
N LEU A 63 2.49 2.17 3.39
CA LEU A 63 2.19 2.43 1.98
C LEU A 63 2.68 3.80 1.51
N ARG A 64 2.57 4.85 2.34
CA ARG A 64 3.11 6.18 2.01
C ARG A 64 4.63 6.21 1.87
N SER A 65 5.34 5.28 2.51
CA SER A 65 6.79 5.18 2.39
C SER A 65 7.26 4.53 1.06
N ILE A 66 6.32 3.98 0.28
CA ILE A 66 6.59 3.37 -1.02
C ILE A 66 6.49 4.46 -2.09
N GLU A 67 7.65 4.98 -2.51
CA GLU A 67 7.80 6.00 -3.54
C GLU A 67 8.26 5.38 -4.89
N ASP A 68 8.05 6.14 -5.97
CA ASP A 68 8.42 5.79 -7.36
C ASP A 68 9.92 5.94 -7.63
#